data_AF-A0A965DYH5-F1
#
_entry.id   AF-A0A965DYH5-F1
#
_cell.length_a   1.000
_cell.length_b   1.000
_cell.length_c   1.000
_cell.angle_alpha   90.00
_cell.angle_beta   90.00
_cell.angle_gamma   90.00
#
_symmetry.space_group_name_H-M   'P 1'
#
loop_
_entity.id
_entity.type
_entity.pdbx_description
1 polymer ?
#
loop_
_entity_poly.entity_id
_entity_poly.type
_entity_poly.pdbx_seq_one_letter_code
_entity_poly.pdbx_strand_id
1 'polypeptide(L)'
;MNEHDWFFCREPTPMIQFLVQRSTNERKLRLLACACCRQVWHLLSDPHSRRAVETAERYADGMASSLELARARAEALNAAGSGERQAAWAAYWAANTKAGGPLWNSFAAAAGALVRQNTASVGYNHAAVWDAQQVVGNRDQVALIHEIIGNPFHPPQPRCEWLTWANGTIPAMAKAIHHDRAFEQMPILADALEEAGCDDSLWLNHCREPQTHHVPGCWLLDALAGWS
;
A
#
# COMPACT_ATOMS: atom_id res chain seq x y z
N MET A 1 5.42 18.48 -6.87
CA MET A 1 4.05 18.23 -6.39
C MET A 1 3.82 19.03 -5.12
N ASN A 2 2.77 19.86 -5.13
CA ASN A 2 2.21 20.52 -3.96
C ASN A 2 0.96 19.76 -3.45
N GLU A 3 0.31 20.23 -2.39
CA GLU A 3 -0.88 19.57 -1.81
C GLU A 3 -2.07 19.49 -2.77
N HIS A 4 -2.34 20.57 -3.51
CA HIS A 4 -3.39 20.58 -4.52
C HIS A 4 -3.10 19.53 -5.60
N ASP A 5 -1.89 19.55 -6.17
CA ASP A 5 -1.46 18.57 -7.17
C ASP A 5 -1.64 17.14 -6.65
N TRP A 6 -1.35 16.87 -5.37
CA TRP A 6 -1.45 15.53 -4.78
C TRP A 6 -2.87 14.94 -4.84
N PHE A 7 -3.90 15.71 -4.47
CA PHE A 7 -5.28 15.23 -4.47
C PHE A 7 -5.94 15.23 -5.86
N PHE A 8 -5.47 16.08 -6.77
CA PHE A 8 -5.99 16.14 -8.14
C PHE A 8 -5.20 15.29 -9.13
N CYS A 9 -4.05 14.74 -8.72
CA CYS A 9 -3.26 13.86 -9.57
C CYS A 9 -4.01 12.56 -9.85
N ARG A 10 -4.10 12.19 -11.12
CA ARG A 10 -4.69 10.92 -11.57
C ARG A 10 -3.64 9.94 -12.09
N GLU A 11 -2.38 10.29 -11.89
CA GLU A 11 -1.23 9.51 -12.34
C GLU A 11 -0.36 9.16 -11.13
N PRO A 12 -0.11 7.87 -10.88
CA PRO A 12 0.70 7.42 -9.76
C PRO A 12 2.19 7.74 -9.94
N THR A 13 2.68 7.84 -11.17
CA THR A 13 4.10 8.11 -11.49
C THR A 13 4.65 9.37 -10.80
N PRO A 14 4.05 10.57 -10.99
CA PRO A 14 4.54 11.78 -10.33
C PRO A 14 4.36 11.74 -8.79
N MET A 15 3.35 11.04 -8.28
CA MET A 15 3.14 10.85 -6.84
C MET A 15 4.27 9.99 -6.24
N ILE A 16 4.62 8.88 -6.88
CA ILE A 16 5.70 7.99 -6.44
C ILE A 16 7.04 8.69 -6.54
N GLN A 17 7.30 9.44 -7.61
CA GLN A 17 8.53 10.23 -7.74
C GLN A 17 8.66 11.22 -6.58
N PHE A 18 7.58 11.90 -6.22
CA PHE A 18 7.55 12.78 -5.05
C PHE A 18 7.85 12.03 -3.75
N LEU A 19 7.21 10.87 -3.52
CA LEU A 19 7.41 10.06 -2.32
C LEU A 19 8.85 9.53 -2.21
N VAL A 20 9.43 9.01 -3.30
CA VAL A 20 10.81 8.50 -3.28
C VAL A 20 11.82 9.60 -2.99
N GLN A 21 11.54 10.84 -3.43
CA GLN A 21 12.43 11.97 -3.19
C GLN A 21 12.29 12.59 -1.79
N ARG A 22 11.12 12.48 -1.15
CA ARG A 22 10.82 13.21 0.09
C ARG A 22 10.43 12.37 1.29
N SER A 23 9.88 11.17 1.08
CA SER A 23 9.40 10.33 2.17
C SER A 23 10.58 9.60 2.82
N THR A 24 10.77 9.85 4.11
CA THR A 24 11.71 9.12 4.98
C THR A 24 11.05 7.90 5.65
N ASN A 25 9.76 7.68 5.39
CA ASN A 25 8.98 6.65 6.04
C ASN A 25 9.09 5.31 5.28
N GLU A 26 10.16 4.56 5.57
CA GLU A 26 10.43 3.28 4.91
C GLU A 26 9.32 2.24 5.16
N ARG A 27 8.61 2.32 6.29
CA ARG A 27 7.47 1.45 6.60
C ARG A 27 6.35 1.63 5.58
N LYS A 28 5.87 2.86 5.40
CA LYS A 28 4.78 3.16 4.44
C LYS A 28 5.18 2.88 3.01
N LEU A 29 6.41 3.20 2.60
CA LEU A 29 6.89 2.88 1.25
C LEU A 29 6.92 1.36 1.00
N ARG A 30 7.28 0.57 2.02
CA ARG A 30 7.25 -0.90 1.93
C ARG A 30 5.82 -1.43 1.83
N LEU A 31 4.90 -0.94 2.65
CA LEU A 31 3.50 -1.35 2.61
C LEU A 31 2.85 -0.98 1.26
N LEU A 32 3.17 0.18 0.70
CA LEU A 32 2.75 0.56 -0.65
C LEU A 32 3.27 -0.39 -1.72
N ALA A 33 4.55 -0.79 -1.65
CA ALA A 33 5.11 -1.79 -2.55
C ALA A 33 4.41 -3.16 -2.41
N CYS A 34 4.09 -3.58 -1.18
CA CYS A 34 3.36 -4.81 -0.91
C CYS A 34 1.92 -4.76 -1.43
N ALA A 35 1.22 -3.65 -1.25
CA ALA A 35 -0.13 -3.44 -1.78
C ALA A 35 -0.16 -3.51 -3.31
N CYS A 36 0.84 -2.92 -3.99
CA CYS A 36 1.01 -3.10 -5.43
C CYS A 36 1.18 -4.58 -5.82
N CYS A 37 1.92 -5.36 -5.04
CA CYS A 37 2.08 -6.80 -5.29
C CYS A 37 0.78 -7.58 -5.04
N ARG A 38 -0.03 -7.17 -4.05
CA ARG A 38 -1.33 -7.78 -3.74
C ARG A 38 -2.34 -7.60 -4.88
N GLN A 39 -2.29 -6.49 -5.63
CA GLN A 39 -3.13 -6.30 -6.84
C GLN A 39 -2.86 -7.36 -7.92
N VAL A 40 -1.66 -7.92 -7.95
CA VAL A 40 -1.24 -8.96 -8.92
C VAL A 40 -1.03 -10.32 -8.26
N TRP A 41 -1.64 -10.57 -7.10
CA TRP A 41 -1.41 -11.79 -6.30
C TRP A 41 -1.69 -13.09 -7.06
N HIS A 42 -2.70 -13.08 -7.94
CA HIS A 42 -3.05 -14.20 -8.82
C HIS A 42 -1.96 -14.53 -9.83
N LEU A 43 -1.13 -13.55 -10.21
CA LEU A 43 0.01 -13.72 -11.10
C LEU A 43 1.28 -14.19 -10.37
N LEU A 44 1.35 -14.00 -9.05
CA LEU A 44 2.39 -14.55 -8.19
C LEU A 44 2.13 -16.04 -7.94
N SER A 45 2.33 -16.90 -8.94
CA SER A 45 2.10 -18.34 -8.78
C SER A 45 3.19 -19.05 -7.97
N ASP A 46 4.36 -18.44 -7.87
CA ASP A 46 5.48 -18.99 -7.11
C ASP A 46 5.30 -18.73 -5.60
N PRO A 47 5.34 -19.77 -4.74
CA PRO A 47 5.18 -19.61 -3.30
C PRO A 47 6.24 -18.74 -2.63
N HIS A 48 7.48 -18.71 -3.15
CA HIS A 48 8.55 -17.88 -2.58
C HIS A 48 8.26 -16.38 -2.78
N SER A 49 7.71 -16.02 -3.94
CA SER A 49 7.30 -14.65 -4.25
C SER A 49 6.20 -14.16 -3.30
N ARG A 50 5.19 -14.99 -3.01
CA ARG A 50 4.14 -14.66 -2.03
C ARG A 50 4.69 -14.48 -0.62
N ARG A 51 5.55 -15.41 -0.18
CA ARG A 51 6.22 -15.32 1.12
C ARG A 51 7.09 -14.08 1.26
N ALA A 52 7.72 -13.62 0.19
CA ALA A 52 8.51 -12.39 0.20
C ALA A 52 7.64 -11.16 0.50
N VAL A 53 6.45 -11.06 -0.12
CA VAL A 53 5.49 -9.97 0.16
C VAL A 53 4.98 -10.05 1.59
N GLU A 54 4.57 -11.23 2.06
CA GLU A 54 4.09 -11.44 3.43
C GLU A 54 5.17 -11.13 4.49
N THR A 55 6.42 -11.50 4.22
CA THR A 55 7.55 -11.19 5.10
C THR A 55 7.86 -9.70 5.11
N ALA A 56 7.72 -9.03 3.95
CA ALA A 56 7.90 -7.59 3.85
C ALA A 56 6.81 -6.81 4.63
N GLU A 57 5.55 -7.25 4.57
CA GLU A 57 4.47 -6.70 5.40
C GLU A 57 4.79 -6.89 6.89
N ARG A 58 5.14 -8.11 7.32
CA ARG A 58 5.53 -8.38 8.72
C ARG A 58 6.74 -7.58 9.18
N TYR A 59 7.73 -7.37 8.30
CA TYR A 59 8.90 -6.56 8.61
C TYR A 59 8.53 -5.08 8.79
N ALA A 60 7.62 -4.56 7.96
CA ALA A 60 7.09 -3.20 8.13
C ALA A 60 6.43 -3.01 9.51
N ASP A 61 5.78 -4.04 10.05
CA ASP A 61 5.15 -4.01 11.37
C ASP A 61 6.10 -4.45 12.52
N GLY A 62 7.39 -4.66 12.25
CA GLY A 62 8.38 -5.07 13.26
C GLY A 62 8.23 -6.53 13.74
N MET A 63 7.43 -7.34 13.06
CA MET A 63 7.15 -8.76 13.36
C MET A 63 8.05 -9.75 12.60
N ALA A 64 9.00 -9.23 11.82
CA ALA A 64 10.04 -9.99 11.16
C ALA A 64 11.37 -9.23 11.28
N SER A 65 12.46 -9.97 11.37
CA SER A 65 13.82 -9.45 11.39
C SER A 65 14.32 -9.10 9.99
N SER A 66 15.37 -8.27 9.91
CA SER A 66 16.03 -7.92 8.65
C SER A 66 16.64 -9.14 7.96
N LEU A 67 17.04 -10.16 8.74
CA LEU A 67 17.54 -11.43 8.23
C LEU A 67 16.43 -12.26 7.58
N GLU A 68 15.26 -12.35 8.20
CA GLU A 68 14.09 -13.03 7.61
C GLU A 68 13.68 -12.36 6.29
N LEU A 69 13.64 -11.01 6.28
CA LEU A 69 13.36 -10.24 5.06
C LEU A 69 14.39 -10.53 3.95
N ALA A 70 15.69 -10.53 4.29
CA ALA A 70 16.75 -10.77 3.33
C ALA A 70 16.69 -12.19 2.73
N ARG A 71 16.35 -13.20 3.56
CA ARG A 71 16.17 -14.59 3.11
C ARG A 71 14.98 -14.71 2.16
N ALA A 72 13.83 -14.18 2.54
CA ALA A 72 12.63 -14.23 1.70
C ALA A 72 12.86 -13.53 0.35
N ARG A 73 13.60 -12.42 0.34
CA ARG A 73 14.02 -11.75 -0.89
C ARG A 73 14.92 -12.62 -1.77
N ALA A 74 15.93 -13.29 -1.20
CA ALA A 74 16.84 -14.14 -1.96
C ALA A 74 16.11 -15.32 -2.60
N GLU A 75 15.16 -15.91 -1.88
CA GLU A 75 14.28 -16.96 -2.40
C GLU A 75 13.43 -16.48 -3.58
N ALA A 76 12.81 -15.29 -3.45
CA ALA A 76 12.03 -14.70 -4.54
C ALA A 76 12.89 -14.37 -5.77
N LEU A 77 14.15 -13.95 -5.59
CA LEU A 77 15.08 -13.71 -6.69
C LEU A 77 15.38 -14.99 -7.49
N ASN A 78 15.63 -16.09 -6.79
CA ASN A 78 15.89 -17.39 -7.42
C ASN A 78 14.67 -17.87 -8.21
N ALA A 79 13.46 -17.65 -7.69
CA ALA A 79 12.22 -17.93 -8.41
C ALA A 79 12.04 -17.05 -9.65
N ALA A 80 12.35 -15.75 -9.55
CA ALA A 80 12.23 -14.79 -10.66
C ALA A 80 13.20 -15.09 -11.82
N GLY A 81 14.38 -15.64 -11.53
CA GLY A 81 15.38 -16.04 -12.52
C GLY A 81 15.00 -17.25 -13.39
N SER A 82 13.91 -17.96 -13.07
CA SER A 82 13.52 -19.22 -13.73
C SER A 82 12.52 -19.08 -14.88
N GLY A 83 12.00 -17.88 -15.16
CA GLY A 83 11.09 -17.64 -16.29
C GLY A 83 10.23 -16.40 -16.09
N GLU A 84 10.37 -15.43 -17.00
CA GLU A 84 9.90 -14.04 -16.99
C GLU A 84 8.43 -13.84 -16.56
N ARG A 85 8.15 -13.84 -15.25
CA ARG A 85 6.94 -13.22 -14.71
C ARG A 85 7.34 -11.92 -14.03
N GLN A 86 7.10 -10.79 -14.70
CA GLN A 86 7.37 -9.46 -14.14
C GLN A 86 6.76 -9.27 -12.74
N ALA A 87 5.64 -9.94 -12.42
CA ALA A 87 5.07 -9.96 -11.07
C ALA A 87 6.06 -10.49 -10.00
N ALA A 88 6.87 -11.50 -10.30
CA ALA A 88 7.88 -12.03 -9.36
C ALA A 88 8.96 -11.00 -9.02
N TRP A 89 9.30 -10.12 -9.97
CA TRP A 89 10.19 -8.99 -9.70
C TRP A 89 9.55 -7.98 -8.74
N ALA A 90 8.24 -7.74 -8.83
CA ALA A 90 7.56 -6.85 -7.88
C ALA A 90 7.70 -7.34 -6.44
N ALA A 91 7.50 -8.65 -6.20
CA ALA A 91 7.67 -9.28 -4.90
C ALA A 91 9.10 -9.18 -4.37
N TYR A 92 10.10 -9.38 -5.24
CA TYR A 92 11.51 -9.20 -4.89
C TYR A 92 11.83 -7.76 -4.43
N TRP A 93 11.29 -6.76 -5.12
CA TRP A 93 11.54 -5.35 -4.80
C TRP A 93 10.79 -4.91 -3.52
N ALA A 94 9.60 -5.44 -3.26
CA ALA A 94 8.87 -5.20 -2.00
C ALA A 94 9.66 -5.70 -0.77
N ALA A 95 10.41 -6.80 -0.93
CA ALA A 95 11.26 -7.36 0.11
C ALA A 95 12.67 -6.71 0.23
N ASN A 96 12.93 -5.59 -0.44
CA ASN A 96 14.23 -4.92 -0.41
C ASN A 96 14.41 -4.02 0.83
N THR A 97 15.60 -4.02 1.44
CA THR A 97 15.84 -3.44 2.77
C THR A 97 15.73 -1.91 2.81
N LYS A 98 16.11 -1.19 1.74
CA LYS A 98 15.87 0.26 1.61
C LYS A 98 14.72 0.51 0.64
N ALA A 99 13.64 1.17 1.05
CA ALA A 99 12.41 1.24 0.24
C ALA A 99 12.44 2.27 -0.91
N GLY A 100 13.29 3.30 -0.85
CA GLY A 100 13.30 4.42 -1.81
C GLY A 100 13.58 4.05 -3.27
N GLY A 101 14.67 3.34 -3.56
CA GLY A 101 14.95 2.85 -4.93
C GLY A 101 14.03 1.70 -5.43
N PRO A 102 13.67 0.74 -4.57
CA PRO A 102 12.82 -0.41 -4.91
C PRO A 102 11.35 -0.12 -5.18
N LEU A 103 10.77 0.95 -4.61
CA LEU A 103 9.35 1.26 -4.80
C LEU A 103 9.01 1.46 -6.30
N TRP A 104 9.86 2.18 -7.04
CA TRP A 104 9.69 2.38 -8.48
C TRP A 104 9.64 1.05 -9.25
N ASN A 105 10.48 0.11 -8.86
CA ASN A 105 10.58 -1.20 -9.52
C ASN A 105 9.41 -2.11 -9.16
N SER A 106 8.96 -2.12 -7.89
CA SER A 106 7.75 -2.84 -7.48
C SER A 106 6.52 -2.33 -8.22
N PHE A 107 6.42 -1.01 -8.31
CA PHE A 107 5.33 -0.32 -8.97
C PHE A 107 5.28 -0.63 -10.47
N ALA A 108 6.39 -0.42 -11.19
CA ALA A 108 6.47 -0.67 -12.63
C ALA A 108 6.21 -2.15 -12.98
N ALA A 109 6.69 -3.07 -12.14
CA ALA A 109 6.50 -4.50 -12.33
C ALA A 109 5.03 -4.94 -12.11
N ALA A 110 4.36 -4.40 -11.09
CA ALA A 110 2.94 -4.66 -10.85
C ALA A 110 2.06 -4.05 -11.95
N ALA A 111 2.32 -2.79 -12.32
CA ALA A 111 1.61 -2.10 -13.40
C ALA A 111 1.72 -2.88 -14.73
N GLY A 112 2.94 -3.26 -15.13
CA GLY A 112 3.18 -4.03 -16.36
C GLY A 112 2.53 -5.42 -16.37
N ALA A 113 2.30 -6.02 -15.20
CA ALA A 113 1.66 -7.32 -15.07
C ALA A 113 0.13 -7.27 -15.23
N LEU A 114 -0.55 -6.29 -14.62
CA LEU A 114 -2.00 -6.05 -14.81
C LEU A 114 -2.33 -5.74 -16.27
N VAL A 115 -1.49 -4.92 -16.88
CA VAL A 115 -1.60 -4.45 -18.24
C VAL A 115 -1.60 -5.59 -19.28
N ARG A 116 -0.69 -6.57 -19.16
CA ARG A 116 -0.60 -7.67 -20.14
C ARG A 116 -1.80 -8.61 -20.12
N GLN A 117 -2.56 -8.66 -19.01
CA GLN A 117 -3.80 -9.42 -18.97
C GLN A 117 -4.90 -8.77 -19.82
N ASN A 118 -4.96 -7.43 -19.88
CA ASN A 118 -5.98 -6.71 -20.62
C ASN A 118 -5.70 -6.61 -22.13
N THR A 119 -4.45 -6.77 -22.58
CA THR A 119 -4.07 -6.66 -24.01
C THR A 119 -3.92 -8.00 -24.73
N ALA A 120 -4.25 -9.13 -24.09
CA ALA A 120 -4.15 -10.47 -24.70
C ALA A 120 -5.14 -10.71 -25.87
N SER A 121 -6.00 -9.76 -26.20
CA SER A 121 -7.03 -9.86 -27.24
C SER A 121 -6.87 -8.89 -28.43
N VAL A 122 -5.81 -8.07 -28.51
CA VAL A 122 -5.60 -7.16 -29.65
C VAL A 122 -4.15 -7.18 -30.10
N GLY A 123 -3.94 -7.35 -31.41
CA GLY A 123 -2.63 -7.50 -32.06
C GLY A 123 -1.59 -6.47 -31.61
N TYR A 124 -0.38 -6.98 -31.37
CA TYR A 124 0.78 -6.30 -30.80
C TYR A 124 1.19 -5.02 -31.56
N ASN A 125 1.11 -3.86 -30.91
CA ASN A 125 1.85 -2.66 -31.29
C ASN A 125 2.41 -1.94 -30.04
N HIS A 126 3.72 -2.01 -29.85
CA HIS A 126 4.45 -1.64 -28.62
C HIS A 126 4.25 -0.17 -28.17
N ALA A 127 3.91 0.74 -29.08
CA ALA A 127 3.74 2.17 -28.77
C ALA A 127 2.28 2.53 -28.39
N ALA A 128 1.29 2.04 -29.13
CA ALA A 128 -0.14 2.28 -28.84
C ALA A 128 -0.60 1.58 -27.56
N VAL A 129 0.09 0.48 -27.24
CA VAL A 129 -0.08 -0.28 -26.02
C VAL A 129 0.40 0.57 -24.82
N TRP A 130 1.50 1.30 -24.91
CA TRP A 130 2.00 2.18 -23.81
C TRP A 130 1.02 3.27 -23.36
N ASP A 131 0.23 3.85 -24.27
CA ASP A 131 -0.73 4.94 -23.97
C ASP A 131 -2.06 4.42 -23.41
N ALA A 132 -2.58 3.29 -23.90
CA ALA A 132 -3.80 2.68 -23.38
C ALA A 132 -3.57 1.95 -22.04
N GLN A 133 -2.34 1.48 -21.79
CA GLN A 133 -1.89 0.77 -20.59
C GLN A 133 -1.81 1.65 -19.33
N GLN A 134 -1.67 2.96 -19.49
CA GLN A 134 -1.63 3.93 -18.39
C GLN A 134 -2.99 4.12 -17.72
N VAL A 135 -4.13 3.89 -18.39
CA VAL A 135 -5.42 4.44 -17.89
C VAL A 135 -6.12 3.56 -16.83
N VAL A 136 -5.96 2.23 -16.85
CA VAL A 136 -6.65 1.32 -15.92
C VAL A 136 -5.79 0.94 -14.70
N GLY A 137 -4.46 0.77 -14.88
CA GLY A 137 -3.54 0.55 -13.75
C GLY A 137 -3.38 1.77 -12.84
N ASN A 138 -3.55 2.98 -13.38
CA ASN A 138 -3.28 4.22 -12.65
C ASN A 138 -4.32 4.55 -11.57
N ARG A 139 -5.61 4.23 -11.75
CA ARG A 139 -6.65 4.59 -10.76
C ARG A 139 -6.53 3.79 -9.46
N ASP A 140 -6.42 2.47 -9.57
CA ASP A 140 -6.30 1.60 -8.39
C ASP A 140 -4.99 1.87 -7.64
N GLN A 141 -3.93 2.21 -8.37
CA GLN A 141 -2.65 2.58 -7.78
C GLN A 141 -2.67 3.95 -7.09
N VAL A 142 -3.34 4.96 -7.68
CA VAL A 142 -3.56 6.26 -7.03
C VAL A 142 -4.41 6.08 -5.76
N ALA A 143 -5.45 5.24 -5.81
CA ALA A 143 -6.24 4.90 -4.64
C ALA A 143 -5.40 4.25 -3.54
N LEU A 144 -4.52 3.29 -3.86
CA LEU A 144 -3.59 2.71 -2.89
C LEU A 144 -2.62 3.73 -2.29
N ILE A 145 -2.12 4.68 -3.10
CA ILE A 145 -1.24 5.73 -2.61
C ILE A 145 -1.98 6.61 -1.60
N HIS A 146 -3.20 7.04 -1.90
CA HIS A 146 -4.01 7.82 -0.97
C HIS A 146 -4.39 7.01 0.28
N GLU A 147 -4.70 5.72 0.11
CA GLU A 147 -5.05 4.83 1.22
C GLU A 147 -3.89 4.70 2.23
N ILE A 148 -2.66 4.51 1.74
CA ILE A 148 -1.51 4.25 2.62
C ILE A 148 -0.85 5.54 3.12
N ILE A 149 -0.69 6.51 2.23
CA ILE A 149 0.03 7.75 2.53
C ILE A 149 -0.89 8.80 3.14
N GLY A 150 -2.15 8.88 2.70
CA GLY A 150 -3.05 9.97 3.03
C GLY A 150 -2.56 11.29 2.44
N ASN A 151 -2.48 12.33 3.27
CA ASN A 151 -1.90 13.62 2.92
C ASN A 151 -0.44 13.72 3.41
N PRO A 152 0.57 13.70 2.51
CA PRO A 152 1.97 13.78 2.93
C PRO A 152 2.41 15.19 3.37
N PHE A 153 1.59 16.23 3.10
CA PHE A 153 1.87 17.61 3.51
C PHE A 153 1.33 17.92 4.90
N HIS A 154 0.26 17.22 5.30
CA HIS A 154 -0.35 17.33 6.61
C HIS A 154 -0.57 15.93 7.19
N PRO A 155 0.45 15.34 7.85
CA PRO A 155 0.31 14.04 8.49
C PRO A 155 -0.87 14.05 9.47
N PRO A 156 -1.74 13.02 9.43
CA PRO A 156 -2.93 12.95 10.27
C PRO A 156 -2.53 12.98 11.75
N GLN A 157 -3.14 13.89 12.52
CA GLN A 157 -2.92 14.01 13.97
C GLN A 157 -4.21 13.69 14.71
N PRO A 158 -4.35 12.48 15.28
CA PRO A 158 -5.52 12.14 16.07
C PRO A 158 -5.54 12.93 17.38
N ARG A 159 -6.73 13.32 17.84
CA ARG A 159 -6.88 14.06 19.10
C ARG A 159 -6.61 13.15 20.32
N CYS A 160 -6.00 13.69 21.36
CA CYS A 160 -5.66 12.94 22.58
C CYS A 160 -6.90 12.33 23.25
N GLU A 161 -8.04 12.99 23.16
CA GLU A 161 -9.33 12.52 23.67
C GLU A 161 -9.74 11.20 23.01
N TRP A 162 -9.53 11.07 21.69
CA TRP A 162 -9.82 9.84 20.96
C TRP A 162 -8.88 8.70 21.38
N LEU A 163 -7.60 9.00 21.57
CA LEU A 163 -6.59 7.99 21.92
C LEU A 163 -6.74 7.46 23.36
N THR A 164 -7.34 8.24 24.26
CA THR A 164 -7.53 7.88 25.68
C THR A 164 -8.96 7.41 25.99
N TRP A 165 -9.89 7.61 25.06
CA TRP A 165 -11.29 7.20 25.18
C TRP A 165 -11.43 5.71 25.48
N ALA A 166 -12.33 5.40 26.42
CA ALA A 166 -12.59 4.05 26.93
C ALA A 166 -11.28 3.27 27.21
N ASN A 167 -10.33 3.89 27.91
CA ASN A 167 -9.04 3.29 28.27
C ASN A 167 -8.21 2.83 27.05
N GLY A 168 -8.21 3.63 25.98
CA GLY A 168 -7.44 3.37 24.77
C GLY A 168 -8.07 2.34 23.82
N THR A 169 -9.40 2.25 23.82
CA THR A 169 -10.13 1.31 22.96
C THR A 169 -9.92 1.62 21.48
N ILE A 170 -9.95 2.89 21.06
CA ILE A 170 -9.78 3.27 19.65
C ILE A 170 -8.41 2.83 19.08
N PRO A 171 -7.26 3.14 19.74
CA PRO A 171 -5.96 2.60 19.31
C PRO A 171 -5.90 1.07 19.29
N ALA A 172 -6.57 0.39 20.24
CA ALA A 172 -6.59 -1.07 20.29
C ALA A 172 -7.40 -1.66 19.12
N MET A 173 -8.56 -1.08 18.80
CA MET A 173 -9.36 -1.44 17.63
C MET A 173 -8.58 -1.23 16.34
N ALA A 174 -7.91 -0.07 16.19
CA ALA A 174 -7.13 0.23 14.99
C ALA A 174 -6.02 -0.81 14.75
N LYS A 175 -5.31 -1.21 15.82
CA LYS A 175 -4.29 -2.27 15.76
C LYS A 175 -4.88 -3.63 15.41
N ALA A 176 -6.02 -3.99 16.01
CA ALA A 176 -6.69 -5.26 15.74
C ALA A 176 -7.17 -5.35 14.28
N ILE A 177 -7.84 -4.30 13.79
CA ILE A 177 -8.31 -4.20 12.40
C ILE A 177 -7.13 -4.39 11.42
N HIS A 178 -6.00 -3.72 11.66
CA HIS A 178 -4.82 -3.85 10.80
C HIS A 178 -4.19 -5.24 10.86
N HIS A 179 -3.91 -5.76 12.06
CA HIS A 179 -3.22 -7.06 12.22
C HIS A 179 -4.07 -8.23 11.72
N ASP A 180 -5.36 -8.23 12.04
CA ASP A 180 -6.29 -9.30 11.67
C ASP A 180 -6.84 -9.11 10.25
N ARG A 181 -6.52 -7.98 9.60
CA ARG A 181 -7.06 -7.56 8.30
C ARG A 181 -8.59 -7.51 8.27
N ALA A 182 -9.20 -7.18 9.40
CA ALA A 182 -10.63 -7.13 9.59
C ALA A 182 -11.21 -5.76 9.18
N PHE A 183 -10.92 -5.34 7.93
CA PHE A 183 -11.27 -4.02 7.41
C PHE A 183 -12.79 -3.80 7.30
N GLU A 184 -13.59 -4.86 7.34
CA GLU A 184 -15.03 -4.79 7.48
C GLU A 184 -15.50 -4.15 8.79
N GLN A 185 -14.63 -4.06 9.81
CA GLN A 185 -14.93 -3.40 11.09
C GLN A 185 -14.68 -1.89 11.09
N MET A 186 -14.24 -1.30 9.96
CA MET A 186 -14.00 0.15 9.86
C MET A 186 -15.23 1.01 10.20
N PRO A 187 -16.48 0.65 9.83
CA PRO A 187 -17.65 1.38 10.29
C PRO A 187 -17.82 1.37 11.82
N ILE A 188 -17.47 0.27 12.49
CA ILE A 188 -17.53 0.16 13.96
C ILE A 188 -16.48 1.09 14.60
N LEU A 189 -15.30 1.20 13.98
CA LEU A 189 -14.28 2.17 14.40
C LEU A 189 -14.78 3.62 14.23
N ALA A 190 -15.55 3.91 13.17
CA ALA A 190 -16.16 5.21 12.95
C ALA A 190 -17.15 5.57 14.08
N ASP A 191 -17.98 4.62 14.49
CA ASP A 191 -18.96 4.83 15.56
C ASP A 191 -18.25 5.08 16.90
N ALA A 192 -17.20 4.31 17.21
CA ALA A 192 -16.37 4.54 18.39
C ALA A 192 -15.69 5.93 18.37
N LEU A 193 -15.22 6.38 17.20
CA LEU A 193 -14.67 7.73 17.02
C LEU A 193 -15.73 8.81 17.30
N GLU A 194 -16.94 8.68 16.77
CA GLU A 194 -18.04 9.62 17.05
C GLU A 194 -18.41 9.65 18.53
N GLU A 195 -18.50 8.50 19.20
CA GLU A 195 -18.73 8.41 20.65
C GLU A 195 -17.61 9.03 21.48
N ALA A 196 -16.38 9.02 20.96
CA ALA A 196 -15.24 9.72 21.52
C ALA A 196 -15.22 11.24 21.21
N GLY A 197 -16.23 11.76 20.51
CA GLY A 197 -16.37 13.17 20.15
C GLY A 197 -15.61 13.57 18.88
N CYS A 198 -15.34 12.62 17.97
CA CYS A 198 -14.86 12.95 16.63
C CYS A 198 -15.99 13.60 15.81
N ASP A 199 -15.75 14.82 15.35
CA ASP A 199 -16.63 15.59 14.46
C ASP A 199 -15.98 15.84 13.08
N ASP A 200 -14.80 15.29 12.86
CA ASP A 200 -14.03 15.48 11.63
C ASP A 200 -14.52 14.54 10.53
N SER A 201 -15.20 15.12 9.54
CA SER A 201 -15.77 14.38 8.42
C SER A 201 -14.72 13.64 7.59
N LEU A 202 -13.44 14.06 7.58
CA LEU A 202 -12.39 13.33 6.86
C LEU A 202 -12.17 11.94 7.48
N TRP A 203 -12.12 11.84 8.80
CA TRP A 203 -11.90 10.58 9.51
C TRP A 203 -13.12 9.68 9.41
N LEU A 204 -14.30 10.25 9.67
CA LEU A 204 -15.56 9.49 9.69
C LEU A 204 -15.94 8.98 8.30
N ASN A 205 -15.82 9.82 7.27
CA ASN A 205 -16.12 9.40 5.90
C ASN A 205 -15.13 8.37 5.41
N HIS A 206 -13.84 8.48 5.75
CA HIS A 206 -12.85 7.47 5.36
C HIS A 206 -13.19 6.08 5.89
N CYS A 207 -13.60 5.97 7.17
CA CYS A 207 -14.02 4.70 7.77
C CYS A 207 -15.31 4.12 7.18
N ARG A 208 -16.19 4.98 6.66
CA ARG A 208 -17.55 4.61 6.22
C ARG A 208 -17.70 4.45 4.71
N GLU A 209 -16.78 5.01 3.92
CA GLU A 209 -16.83 5.00 2.46
C GLU A 209 -16.75 3.56 1.92
N PRO A 210 -17.85 2.97 1.42
CA PRO A 210 -17.87 1.57 1.02
C PRO A 210 -16.97 1.26 -0.18
N GLN A 211 -16.59 2.30 -0.95
CA GLN A 211 -15.70 2.16 -2.10
C GLN A 211 -14.22 2.15 -1.70
N THR A 212 -13.88 2.52 -0.45
CA THR A 212 -12.50 2.52 0.01
C THR A 212 -12.03 1.07 0.21
N HIS A 213 -11.00 0.68 -0.53
CA HIS A 213 -10.35 -0.61 -0.35
C HIS A 213 -9.21 -0.47 0.66
N HIS A 214 -9.53 -0.61 1.95
CA HIS A 214 -8.53 -0.54 3.01
C HIS A 214 -7.50 -1.66 2.88
N VAL A 215 -6.23 -1.30 3.10
CA VAL A 215 -5.09 -2.22 3.04
C VAL A 215 -4.16 -1.98 4.24
N PRO A 216 -3.25 -2.92 4.54
CA PRO A 216 -2.21 -2.68 5.54
C PRO A 216 -1.44 -1.39 5.24
N GLY A 217 -1.32 -0.53 6.25
CA GLY A 217 -0.75 0.81 6.10
C GLY A 217 -1.77 1.92 5.85
N CYS A 218 -3.08 1.63 5.91
CA CYS A 218 -4.15 2.62 5.94
C CYS A 218 -3.76 3.82 6.82
N TRP A 219 -3.77 5.03 6.25
CA TRP A 219 -3.25 6.22 6.91
C TRP A 219 -3.98 6.51 8.24
N LEU A 220 -5.29 6.21 8.30
CA LEU A 220 -6.11 6.44 9.47
C LEU A 220 -5.77 5.45 10.59
N LEU A 221 -5.66 4.16 10.26
CA LEU A 221 -5.29 3.13 11.23
C LEU A 221 -3.88 3.36 11.77
N ASP A 222 -2.93 3.67 10.90
CA ASP A 222 -1.56 4.01 11.29
C ASP A 222 -1.54 5.18 12.28
N ALA A 223 -2.31 6.24 11.99
CA ALA A 223 -2.38 7.41 12.87
C ALA A 223 -2.96 7.08 14.24
N LEU A 224 -4.07 6.35 14.32
CA LEU A 224 -4.70 5.94 15.59
C LEU A 224 -3.85 4.94 16.38
N ALA A 225 -3.11 4.07 15.68
CA ALA A 225 -2.23 3.09 16.30
C ALA A 225 -0.90 3.70 16.80
N GLY A 226 -0.56 4.91 16.34
CA GLY A 226 0.71 5.58 16.62
C GLY A 226 1.88 5.03 15.78
N TRP A 227 1.59 4.49 14.60
CA TRP A 227 2.61 4.01 13.66
C TRP A 227 3.05 5.13 12.73
N SER A 228 4.35 5.45 12.76
CA SER A 228 5.02 6.27 11.75
C SER A 228 5.66 5.37 10.72
#